data_AF-G4CN47-F1
#
_entry.id   AF-G4CN47-F1
#
_cell.length_a   1.000
_cell.length_b   1.000
_cell.length_c   1.000
_cell.angle_alpha   90.00
_cell.angle_beta   90.00
_cell.angle_gamma   90.00
#
_symmetry.space_group_name_H-M   'P 1'
#
loop_
_entity.id
_entity.type
_entity.pdbx_description
1 polymer ?
#
loop_
_entity_poly.entity_id
_entity_poly.type
_entity_poly.pdbx_seq_one_letter_code
_entity_poly.pdbx_strand_id
1 'polypeptide(L)'
;MRYIQYTPDEVKVLMSCLLLAREAFTLIRNLGLGRFGLYDLDNPSLDALSEETVRRNLNIAGQLAEAMHHLPADKDSVNDLECMLLRMEQFLSKNPPLEGQYRLRVFSDGIKESIS
;
A
#
# COMPACT_ATOMS: atom_id res chain seq x y z
N MET A 1 -23.00 24.63 0.43
CA MET A 1 -21.92 23.69 0.12
C MET A 1 -20.62 24.43 0.33
N ARG A 2 -19.86 24.15 1.40
CA ARG A 2 -18.53 24.77 1.61
C ARG A 2 -17.52 23.93 0.82
N TYR A 3 -16.84 24.52 -0.15
CA TYR A 3 -15.70 23.88 -0.80
C TYR A 3 -14.57 23.80 0.21
N ILE A 4 -14.14 22.59 0.55
CA ILE A 4 -12.92 22.38 1.33
C ILE A 4 -11.78 22.80 0.42
N GLN A 5 -11.11 23.91 0.76
CA GLN A 5 -9.91 24.34 0.05
C GLN A 5 -8.72 23.59 0.64
N TYR A 6 -8.06 22.81 -0.20
CA TYR A 6 -6.78 22.18 0.13
C TYR A 6 -5.64 23.10 -0.25
N THR A 7 -4.60 23.16 0.58
CA THR A 7 -3.33 23.79 0.20
C THR A 7 -2.62 22.93 -0.85
N PRO A 8 -1.69 23.49 -1.63
CA PRO A 8 -0.90 22.71 -2.59
C PRO A 8 -0.21 21.49 -1.96
N ASP A 9 0.25 21.59 -0.71
CA ASP A 9 0.93 20.50 -0.02
C ASP A 9 -0.04 19.44 0.50
N GLU A 10 -1.21 19.85 0.98
CA GLU A 10 -2.28 18.90 1.32
C GLU A 10 -2.75 18.09 0.09
N VAL A 11 -2.80 18.73 -1.08
CA VAL A 11 -3.09 18.02 -2.35
C VAL A 11 -1.99 17.02 -2.68
N LYS A 12 -0.70 17.38 -2.51
CA LYS A 12 0.41 16.44 -2.75
C LYS A 12 0.35 15.25 -1.80
N VAL A 13 0.14 15.48 -0.50
CA VAL A 13 0.00 14.41 0.50
C VAL A 13 -1.15 13.48 0.13
N LEU A 14 -2.32 14.03 -0.20
CA LEU A 14 -3.48 13.25 -0.61
C LEU A 14 -3.19 12.42 -1.87
N MET A 15 -2.59 13.03 -2.89
CA MET A 15 -2.23 12.32 -4.13
C MET A 15 -1.23 11.20 -3.88
N SER A 16 -0.22 11.43 -3.04
CA SER A 16 0.76 10.41 -2.68
C SER A 16 0.14 9.28 -1.87
N CYS A 17 -0.80 9.58 -0.95
CA CYS A 17 -1.58 8.56 -0.24
C CYS A 17 -2.42 7.71 -1.20
N LEU A 18 -3.07 8.32 -2.18
CA LEU A 18 -3.86 7.62 -3.19
C LEU A 18 -2.98 6.70 -4.05
N LEU A 19 -1.81 7.17 -4.47
CA LEU A 19 -0.86 6.38 -5.25
C LEU A 19 -0.28 5.23 -4.43
N LEU A 20 0.06 5.48 -3.17
CA LEU A 20 0.51 4.45 -2.24
C LEU A 20 -0.56 3.37 -2.03
N ALA A 21 -1.82 3.78 -1.80
CA ALA A 21 -2.94 2.86 -1.65
C ALA A 21 -3.13 2.00 -2.90
N ARG A 22 -3.15 2.61 -4.08
CA ARG A 22 -3.28 1.91 -5.36
C ARG A 22 -2.18 0.85 -5.53
N GLU A 23 -0.94 1.22 -5.25
CA GLU A 23 0.20 0.32 -5.39
C GLU A 23 0.12 -0.83 -4.38
N ALA A 24 -0.23 -0.53 -3.12
CA ALA A 24 -0.38 -1.52 -2.06
C ALA A 24 -1.51 -2.52 -2.35
N PHE A 25 -2.66 -2.05 -2.81
CA PHE A 25 -3.77 -2.94 -3.21
C PHE A 25 -3.40 -3.80 -4.43
N THR A 26 -2.61 -3.25 -5.36
CA THR A 26 -2.09 -4.01 -6.50
C THR A 26 -1.17 -5.14 -6.04
N LEU A 27 -0.27 -4.86 -5.10
CA LEU A 27 0.61 -5.86 -4.51
C LEU A 27 -0.19 -6.92 -3.72
N ILE A 28 -1.13 -6.53 -2.87
CA ILE A 28 -2.00 -7.47 -2.13
C ILE A 28 -2.72 -8.41 -3.13
N ARG A 29 -3.27 -7.85 -4.20
CA ARG A 29 -3.94 -8.61 -5.26
C ARG A 29 -2.98 -9.60 -5.94
N ASN A 30 -1.76 -9.19 -6.24
CA ASN A 30 -0.74 -10.04 -6.88
C ASN A 30 -0.24 -11.15 -5.93
N LEU A 31 -0.12 -10.86 -4.62
CA LEU A 31 0.20 -11.86 -3.59
C LEU A 31 -0.95 -12.87 -3.43
N GLY A 32 -2.18 -12.41 -3.59
CA GLY A 32 -3.40 -13.21 -3.72
C GLY A 32 -3.50 -14.01 -5.01
N LEU A 33 -2.36 -14.49 -5.54
CA LEU A 33 -2.24 -15.44 -6.66
C LEU A 33 -2.31 -14.82 -8.05
N GLY A 34 -1.75 -13.61 -8.23
CA GLY A 34 -1.71 -12.97 -9.54
C GLY A 34 -3.10 -12.72 -10.13
N ARG A 35 -4.13 -12.54 -9.28
CA ARG A 35 -5.48 -12.30 -9.79
C ARG A 35 -5.51 -10.95 -10.48
N PHE A 36 -5.32 -10.92 -11.79
CA PHE A 36 -5.43 -9.70 -12.59
C PHE A 36 -6.84 -9.06 -12.42
N GLY A 37 -7.84 -9.88 -12.09
CA GLY A 37 -9.14 -9.47 -11.56
C GLY A 37 -9.97 -10.64 -11.05
N LEU A 38 -11.09 -10.32 -10.38
CA LEU A 38 -12.08 -11.31 -9.91
C LEU A 38 -12.65 -12.18 -11.05
N TYR A 39 -12.59 -11.67 -12.28
CA TYR A 39 -13.16 -12.27 -13.49
C TYR A 39 -12.09 -12.65 -14.53
N ASP A 40 -10.81 -12.60 -14.17
CA ASP A 40 -9.76 -12.94 -15.12
C ASP A 40 -9.62 -14.47 -15.24
N LEU A 41 -9.75 -14.96 -16.46
CA LEU A 41 -9.70 -16.39 -16.78
C LEU A 41 -8.27 -16.93 -16.78
N ASP A 42 -7.27 -16.04 -16.88
CA ASP A 42 -5.84 -16.40 -16.90
C ASP A 42 -5.22 -16.47 -15.49
N ASN A 43 -6.05 -16.50 -14.45
CA ASN A 43 -5.58 -16.65 -13.08
C ASN A 43 -4.93 -18.04 -12.88
N PRO A 44 -3.72 -18.12 -12.30
CA PRO A 44 -3.06 -19.39 -12.08
C PRO A 44 -3.87 -20.29 -11.14
N SER A 45 -3.87 -21.60 -11.43
CA SER A 45 -4.56 -22.59 -10.61
C SER A 45 -3.97 -22.64 -9.20
N LEU A 46 -4.85 -22.69 -8.19
CA LEU A 46 -4.50 -22.86 -6.78
C LEU A 46 -3.66 -24.13 -6.55
N ASP A 47 -3.91 -25.18 -7.33
CA ASP A 47 -3.24 -26.48 -7.21
C ASP A 47 -1.76 -26.44 -7.63
N ALA A 48 -1.34 -25.37 -8.31
CA ALA A 48 0.04 -25.20 -8.77
C ALA A 48 0.98 -24.63 -7.69
N LEU A 49 0.46 -24.33 -6.49
CA LEU A 49 1.22 -23.63 -5.45
C LEU A 49 1.40 -24.47 -4.19
N SER A 50 2.60 -24.41 -3.63
CA SER A 50 2.87 -25.03 -2.34
C SER A 50 2.16 -24.27 -1.22
N GLU A 51 1.73 -24.99 -0.19
CA GLU A 51 1.15 -24.42 1.04
C GLU A 51 2.07 -23.36 1.65
N GLU A 52 3.38 -23.59 1.64
CA GLU A 52 4.39 -22.63 2.12
C GLU A 52 4.33 -21.30 1.35
N THR A 53 4.20 -21.36 0.02
CA THR A 53 4.09 -20.16 -0.82
C THR A 53 2.82 -19.38 -0.50
N VAL A 54 1.70 -20.09 -0.33
CA VAL A 54 0.42 -19.47 0.03
C VAL A 54 0.51 -18.79 1.40
N ARG A 55 1.04 -19.47 2.42
CA ARG A 55 1.21 -18.90 3.77
C ARG A 55 2.12 -17.68 3.75
N ARG A 56 3.24 -17.75 3.02
CA ARG A 56 4.16 -16.62 2.87
C ARG A 56 3.46 -15.43 2.22
N ASN A 57 2.76 -15.63 1.11
CA ASN A 57 2.08 -14.55 0.40
C ASN A 57 0.98 -13.91 1.24
N LEU A 58 0.19 -14.71 1.96
CA LEU A 58 -0.84 -14.21 2.86
C LEU A 58 -0.24 -13.41 4.02
N ASN A 59 0.89 -13.85 4.58
CA ASN A 59 1.61 -13.11 5.61
C ASN A 59 2.09 -11.74 5.11
N ILE A 60 2.68 -11.68 3.90
CA ILE A 60 3.11 -10.40 3.30
C ILE A 60 1.90 -9.49 3.05
N ALA A 61 0.82 -10.04 2.50
CA ALA A 61 -0.41 -9.29 2.23
C ALA A 61 -1.02 -8.73 3.53
N GLY A 62 -1.02 -9.52 4.61
CA GLY A 62 -1.49 -9.09 5.93
C GLY A 62 -0.66 -7.94 6.52
N GLN A 63 0.68 -8.04 6.46
CA GLN A 63 1.57 -6.96 6.92
C GLN A 63 1.34 -5.66 6.15
N LEU A 64 1.14 -5.76 4.83
CA LEU A 64 0.86 -4.58 4.01
C LEU A 64 -0.52 -4.00 4.31
N ALA A 65 -1.55 -4.85 4.48
CA ALA A 65 -2.87 -4.40 4.88
C ALA A 65 -2.86 -3.68 6.25
N GLU A 66 -2.06 -4.16 7.21
CA GLU A 66 -1.85 -3.50 8.50
C GLU A 66 -1.21 -2.12 8.33
N ALA A 67 -0.21 -1.99 7.46
CA ALA A 67 0.39 -0.70 7.16
C ALA A 67 -0.63 0.27 6.53
N MET A 68 -1.45 -0.22 5.59
CA MET A 68 -2.47 0.59 4.92
C MET A 68 -3.71 0.88 5.77
N HIS A 69 -3.90 0.17 6.90
CA HIS A 69 -5.03 0.41 7.81
C HIS A 69 -5.06 1.84 8.36
N HIS A 70 -3.89 2.47 8.44
CA HIS A 70 -3.69 3.83 8.94
C HIS A 70 -3.71 4.88 7.81
N LEU A 71 -4.23 4.53 6.62
CA LEU A 71 -4.46 5.53 5.58
C LEU A 71 -5.33 6.66 6.15
N PRO A 72 -4.91 7.94 6.01
CA PRO A 72 -5.68 9.05 6.55
C PRO A 72 -7.06 9.11 5.88
N ALA A 73 -8.11 9.00 6.69
CA ALA A 73 -9.50 9.14 6.23
C ALA A 73 -9.89 10.62 6.10
N ASP A 74 -9.27 11.49 6.90
CA ASP A 74 -9.59 12.91 7.01
C ASP A 74 -8.34 13.79 6.91
N LYS A 75 -8.55 15.08 6.61
CA LYS A 75 -7.50 16.08 6.40
C LYS A 75 -6.60 16.32 7.63
N ASP A 76 -7.11 16.06 8.83
CA ASP A 76 -6.43 16.38 10.09
C ASP A 76 -5.75 15.16 10.76
N SER A 77 -5.68 14.02 10.05
CA SER A 77 -5.15 12.75 10.55
C SER A 77 -3.62 12.65 10.48
N VAL A 78 -2.89 13.64 11.04
CA VAL A 78 -1.42 13.63 11.07
C VAL A 78 -0.89 12.38 11.78
N ASN A 79 -1.50 11.98 12.90
CA ASN A 79 -1.11 10.78 13.64
C ASN A 79 -1.29 9.50 12.81
N ASP A 80 -2.37 9.39 12.03
CA ASP A 80 -2.59 8.21 11.17
C ASP A 80 -1.55 8.17 10.06
N LEU A 81 -1.21 9.33 9.49
CA LEU A 81 -0.17 9.46 8.48
C LEU A 81 1.20 9.02 9.01
N GLU A 82 1.59 9.49 10.20
CA GLU A 82 2.84 9.08 10.86
C GLU A 82 2.85 7.57 11.16
N CYS A 83 1.75 7.04 11.68
CA CYS A 83 1.62 5.60 11.93
C CYS A 83 1.75 4.80 10.64
N MET A 84 1.06 5.21 9.58
CA MET A 84 1.13 4.56 8.26
C MET A 84 2.55 4.55 7.71
N LEU A 85 3.26 5.68 7.79
CA LEU A 85 4.64 5.79 7.33
C LEU A 85 5.58 4.87 8.12
N LEU A 86 5.46 4.85 9.45
CA LEU A 86 6.25 3.96 10.31
C LEU A 86 5.99 2.49 9.97
N ARG A 87 4.73 2.09 9.78
CA ARG A 87 4.37 0.72 9.42
C ARG A 87 4.84 0.36 8.01
N MET A 88 4.79 1.30 7.07
CA MET A 88 5.29 1.11 5.71
C MET A 88 6.81 0.90 5.71
N GLU A 89 7.56 1.66 6.50
CA GLU A 89 9.01 1.45 6.66
C GLU A 89 9.33 0.05 7.23
N GLN A 90 8.58 -0.38 8.25
CA GLN A 90 8.72 -1.72 8.82
C GLN A 90 8.39 -2.80 7.78
N PHE A 91 7.36 -2.59 6.96
CA PHE A 91 6.99 -3.50 5.88
C PHE A 91 8.10 -3.63 4.83
N LEU A 92 8.64 -2.51 4.35
CA LEU A 92 9.70 -2.48 3.34
C LEU A 92 10.98 -3.14 3.86
N SER A 93 11.34 -2.88 5.13
CA SER A 93 12.51 -3.51 5.78
C SER A 93 12.37 -5.04 5.88
N LYS A 94 11.17 -5.55 6.13
CA LYS A 94 10.89 -7.00 6.20
C LYS A 94 10.79 -7.66 4.84
N ASN A 95 10.49 -6.90 3.78
CA ASN A 95 10.22 -7.42 2.44
C ASN A 95 11.06 -6.74 1.34
N PRO A 96 12.40 -6.70 1.45
CA PRO A 96 13.27 -5.95 0.53
C PRO A 96 13.12 -6.31 -0.96
N PRO A 97 12.86 -7.57 -1.38
CA PRO A 97 12.70 -7.88 -2.81
C PRO A 97 11.52 -7.17 -3.49
N LEU A 98 10.51 -6.73 -2.73
CA LEU A 98 9.33 -6.05 -3.26
C LEU A 98 9.61 -4.58 -3.59
N GLU A 99 10.68 -4.01 -3.05
CA GLU A 99 11.05 -2.61 -3.21
C GLU A 99 11.51 -2.28 -4.64
N GLY A 100 12.07 -3.28 -5.36
CA GLY A 100 12.41 -3.15 -6.77
C GLY A 100 11.24 -3.38 -7.73
N GLN A 101 10.10 -3.90 -7.24
CA GLN A 101 8.95 -4.28 -8.06
C GLN A 101 7.78 -3.28 -7.93
N TYR A 102 7.69 -2.59 -6.81
CA TYR A 102 6.59 -1.66 -6.49
C TYR A 102 7.13 -0.32 -6.02
N ARG A 103 6.38 0.75 -6.31
CA ARG A 103 6.75 2.13 -5.99
C ARG A 103 6.34 2.59 -4.58
N LEU A 104 6.15 1.65 -3.65
CA LEU A 104 5.72 1.94 -2.28
C LEU A 104 6.63 2.95 -1.58
N ARG A 105 7.95 2.78 -1.68
CA ARG A 105 8.93 3.72 -1.09
C ARG A 105 8.83 5.12 -1.68
N VAL A 106 8.73 5.22 -3.00
CA VAL A 106 8.63 6.50 -3.71
C VAL A 106 7.43 7.29 -3.20
N PHE A 107 6.28 6.64 -3.05
CA PHE A 107 5.09 7.30 -2.55
C PHE A 107 5.17 7.61 -1.05
N SER A 108 5.72 6.73 -0.22
CA SER A 108 5.88 7.02 1.21
C SER A 108 6.88 8.15 1.48
N ASP A 109 7.96 8.24 0.71
CA ASP A 109 8.96 9.30 0.88
C ASP A 109 8.41 10.64 0.37
N GLY A 110 7.64 10.65 -0.72
CA GLY A 110 6.94 11.85 -1.18
C GLY A 110 5.91 12.39 -0.17
N ILE A 111 5.32 11.54 0.66
CA ILE A 111 4.48 11.96 1.80
C ILE A 111 5.35 12.62 2.87
N LYS A 112 6.45 11.97 3.29
CA LYS A 112 7.37 12.52 4.32
C LYS A 112 7.91 13.89 3.94
N GLU A 113 8.32 14.06 2.69
CA GLU A 113 8.82 15.33 2.16
C GLU A 113 7.75 16.44 2.16
N SER A 114 6.47 16.07 2.07
CA SER A 114 5.37 17.04 2.02
C SER A 114 4.85 17.44 3.41
N ILE A 115 5.30 16.76 4.48
CA ILE A 115 4.92 17.05 5.87
C ILE A 115 6.08 17.51 6.75
N SER A 116 7.32 17.47 6.24
CA SER A 116 8.53 17.99 6.89
C SER A 116 8.72 19.48 6.64
#